data_AF-A0A7K3D0L1-F1
#
_entry.id   AF-A0A7K3D0L1-F1
#
_cell.length_a   1.000
_cell.length_b   1.000
_cell.length_c   1.000
_cell.angle_alpha   90.00
_cell.angle_beta   90.00
_cell.angle_gamma   90.00
#
_symmetry.space_group_name_H-M   'P 1'
#
loop_
_entity.id
_entity.type
_entity.pdbx_description
1 polymer ?
#
loop_
_entity_poly.entity_id
_entity_poly.type
_entity_poly.pdbx_seq_one_letter_code
_entity_poly.pdbx_strand_id
1 'polypeptide(L)'
;MARPEHPILTSNPHLEELAQWLRAQRRAAGVTHREMAEMSGHAFSATTFSRATDGKRIPRLRVVEAYARACRAPVKQAQRHWQAARTYAANQRTPARAEVPRLDHVYTRTQLNKALQHLYYTSGAMPVNEMERRAGAHGELPHSSVLRMLADQTMLEYAQLTAFLRVCGVTDGVEWERWRRAWQRAWKRQEMEKMGGRLARRHKSSTRSQRSTRDTNETAADVYSDFDRGPRFDFPLYVALAGRLPHSSDREPAAVAATDWV
;
A
#
# COMPACT_ATOMS: atom_id res chain seq x y z
N MET A 1 -39.90 15.67 -22.75
CA MET A 1 -40.11 14.21 -22.67
C MET A 1 -38.84 13.52 -22.23
N ALA A 2 -38.91 12.59 -21.28
CA ALA A 2 -37.76 11.80 -20.87
C ALA A 2 -37.41 10.77 -21.95
N ARG A 3 -36.14 10.71 -22.35
CA ARG A 3 -35.64 9.69 -23.29
C ARG A 3 -35.91 8.29 -22.71
N PRO A 4 -36.39 7.31 -23.52
CA PRO A 4 -36.60 5.94 -23.07
C PRO A 4 -35.31 5.35 -22.50
N GLU A 5 -35.40 4.70 -21.34
CA GLU A 5 -34.25 4.06 -20.73
C GLU A 5 -33.95 2.73 -21.44
N HIS A 6 -32.69 2.51 -21.82
CA HIS A 6 -32.28 1.24 -22.43
C HIS A 6 -32.41 0.07 -21.43
N PRO A 7 -32.67 -1.16 -21.92
CA PRO A 7 -32.61 -2.34 -21.07
C PRO A 7 -31.23 -2.47 -20.42
N ILE A 8 -31.21 -2.90 -19.15
CA ILE A 8 -29.98 -3.12 -18.40
C ILE A 8 -29.43 -4.48 -18.83
N LEU A 9 -28.36 -4.47 -19.63
CA LEU A 9 -27.68 -5.70 -20.06
C LEU A 9 -26.37 -5.82 -19.29
N THR A 10 -26.37 -6.63 -18.23
CA THR A 10 -25.18 -6.83 -17.41
C THR A 10 -25.09 -8.26 -16.89
N SER A 11 -23.87 -8.82 -16.87
CA SER A 11 -23.60 -10.13 -16.28
C SER A 11 -23.43 -10.08 -14.76
N ASN A 12 -23.54 -8.90 -14.15
CA ASN A 12 -23.43 -8.69 -12.71
C ASN A 12 -24.83 -8.43 -12.13
N PRO A 13 -25.48 -9.40 -11.48
CA PRO A 13 -26.85 -9.26 -10.98
C PRO A 13 -27.00 -8.10 -9.99
N HIS A 14 -25.98 -7.83 -9.17
CA HIS A 14 -26.02 -6.73 -8.22
C HIS A 14 -25.83 -5.34 -8.89
N LEU A 15 -25.16 -5.28 -10.05
CA LEU A 15 -25.11 -4.05 -10.84
C LEU A 15 -26.47 -3.78 -11.49
N GLU A 16 -27.19 -4.82 -11.90
CA GLU A 16 -28.55 -4.71 -12.37
C GLU A 16 -29.48 -4.17 -11.26
N GLU A 17 -29.44 -4.78 -10.08
CA GLU A 17 -30.21 -4.32 -8.91
C GLU A 17 -29.92 -2.85 -8.58
N LEU A 18 -28.65 -2.44 -8.58
CA LEU A 18 -28.26 -1.04 -8.35
C LEU A 18 -28.88 -0.11 -9.41
N ALA A 19 -28.76 -0.47 -10.69
CA ALA A 19 -29.27 0.37 -11.77
C ALA A 19 -30.81 0.44 -11.76
N GLN A 20 -31.49 -0.67 -11.48
CA GLN A 20 -32.95 -0.71 -11.32
C GLN A 20 -33.40 0.12 -10.12
N TRP A 21 -32.71 -0.01 -8.97
CA TRP A 21 -33.00 0.78 -7.77
C TRP A 21 -32.86 2.28 -8.05
N LEU A 22 -31.77 2.72 -8.68
CA LEU A 22 -31.56 4.13 -9.05
C LEU A 22 -32.67 4.65 -9.97
N ARG A 23 -33.06 3.87 -10.99
CA ARG A 23 -34.17 4.23 -11.90
C ARG A 23 -35.51 4.30 -11.17
N ALA A 24 -35.75 3.44 -10.18
CA ALA A 24 -36.95 3.48 -9.35
C ALA A 24 -36.99 4.75 -8.49
N GLN A 25 -35.87 5.10 -7.85
CA GLN A 25 -35.77 6.33 -7.04
C GLN A 25 -35.98 7.59 -7.90
N ARG A 26 -35.41 7.64 -9.11
CA ARG A 26 -35.62 8.76 -10.03
C ARG A 26 -37.07 8.89 -10.49
N ARG A 27 -37.72 7.77 -10.79
CA ARG A 27 -39.15 7.75 -11.15
C ARG A 27 -40.03 8.22 -10.00
N ALA A 28 -39.75 7.77 -8.78
CA ALA A 28 -40.47 8.21 -7.58
C ALA A 28 -40.27 9.69 -7.27
N ALA A 29 -39.06 10.22 -7.47
CA ALA A 29 -38.75 11.63 -7.26
C ALA A 29 -39.23 12.56 -8.40
N GLY A 30 -39.54 12.01 -9.57
CA GLY A 30 -40.00 12.80 -10.73
C GLY A 30 -38.92 13.68 -11.37
N VAL A 31 -37.65 13.49 -11.05
CA VAL A 31 -36.54 14.36 -11.51
C VAL A 31 -35.90 13.87 -12.81
N THR A 32 -35.47 14.82 -13.63
CA THR A 32 -34.70 14.60 -14.85
C THR A 32 -33.19 14.59 -14.56
N HIS A 33 -32.40 13.98 -15.46
CA HIS A 33 -30.94 13.99 -15.34
C HIS A 33 -30.34 15.40 -15.37
N ARG A 34 -31.03 16.37 -15.99
CA ARG A 34 -30.60 17.77 -16.05
C ARG A 34 -30.82 18.47 -14.70
N GLU A 35 -32.01 18.32 -14.12
CA GLU A 35 -32.32 18.86 -12.79
C GLU A 35 -31.39 18.26 -11.73
N MET A 36 -31.08 16.96 -11.80
CA MET A 36 -30.10 16.37 -10.87
C MET A 36 -28.70 16.96 -11.02
N ALA A 37 -28.29 17.34 -12.23
CA ALA A 37 -27.02 18.03 -12.45
C ALA A 37 -27.00 19.40 -11.77
N GLU A 38 -28.09 20.16 -11.91
CA GLU A 38 -28.29 21.46 -11.26
C GLU A 38 -28.32 21.32 -9.72
N MET A 39 -29.10 20.37 -9.19
CA MET A 39 -29.18 20.08 -7.74
C MET A 39 -27.84 19.63 -7.14
N SER A 40 -26.94 19.06 -7.94
CA SER A 40 -25.59 18.69 -7.51
C SER A 40 -24.56 19.84 -7.61
N GLY A 41 -25.00 21.06 -7.93
CA GLY A 41 -24.12 22.20 -8.18
C GLY A 41 -23.22 22.00 -9.40
N HIS A 42 -23.70 21.27 -10.41
CA HIS A 42 -22.93 20.85 -11.59
C HIS A 42 -21.66 20.05 -11.30
N ALA A 43 -21.53 19.47 -10.10
CA ALA A 43 -20.43 18.56 -9.79
C ALA A 43 -20.39 17.35 -10.74
N PHE A 44 -21.55 16.95 -11.29
CA PHE A 44 -21.67 15.90 -12.30
C PHE A 44 -22.62 16.32 -13.43
N SER A 45 -22.33 15.86 -14.66
CA SER A 45 -23.17 16.15 -15.82
C SER A 45 -24.40 15.24 -15.89
N ALA A 46 -25.45 15.68 -16.59
CA ALA A 46 -26.62 14.85 -16.88
C ALA A 46 -26.25 13.52 -17.59
N THR A 47 -25.21 13.54 -18.43
CA THR A 47 -24.72 12.32 -19.11
C THR A 47 -24.07 11.34 -18.13
N THR A 48 -23.40 11.85 -17.08
CA THR A 48 -22.81 11.03 -16.01
C THR A 48 -23.88 10.30 -15.23
N PHE A 49 -24.99 10.97 -14.91
CA PHE A 49 -26.13 10.34 -14.23
C PHE A 49 -26.85 9.33 -15.12
N SER A 50 -27.03 9.64 -16.41
CA SER A 50 -27.63 8.69 -17.36
C SER A 50 -26.78 7.42 -17.51
N ARG A 51 -25.45 7.56 -17.60
CA ARG A 51 -24.51 6.43 -17.62
C ARG A 51 -24.50 5.65 -16.31
N ALA A 52 -24.78 6.28 -15.17
CA ALA A 52 -24.82 5.57 -13.89
C ALA A 52 -25.94 4.51 -13.84
N THR A 53 -26.98 4.67 -14.66
CA THR A 53 -28.14 3.77 -14.72
C THR A 53 -28.15 2.85 -15.96
N ASP A 54 -27.11 2.87 -16.79
CA ASP A 54 -27.07 2.06 -18.01
C ASP A 54 -26.69 0.59 -17.77
N GLY A 55 -26.10 0.29 -16.60
CA GLY A 55 -25.65 -1.05 -16.21
C GLY A 55 -24.42 -1.58 -16.95
N LYS A 56 -23.78 -0.75 -17.80
CA LYS A 56 -22.58 -1.13 -18.57
C LYS A 56 -21.32 -1.11 -17.70
N ARG A 57 -21.26 -0.22 -16.72
CA ARG A 57 -20.11 -0.07 -15.81
C ARG A 57 -20.59 0.26 -14.40
N ILE A 58 -19.85 -0.20 -13.40
CA ILE A 58 -20.12 0.16 -12.01
C ILE A 58 -19.78 1.67 -11.83
N PRO A 59 -20.74 2.52 -11.43
CA PRO A 59 -20.51 3.95 -11.27
C PRO A 59 -19.54 4.24 -10.11
N ARG A 60 -18.97 5.45 -10.07
CA ARG A 60 -18.21 5.90 -8.88
C ARG A 60 -19.18 6.12 -7.71
N LEU A 61 -18.74 5.79 -6.48
CA LEU A 61 -19.59 5.92 -5.28
C LEU A 61 -20.18 7.33 -5.13
N ARG A 62 -19.40 8.38 -5.37
CA ARG A 62 -19.89 9.77 -5.30
C ARG A 62 -21.03 10.07 -6.26
N VAL A 63 -21.02 9.48 -7.45
CA VAL A 63 -22.10 9.65 -8.43
C VAL A 63 -23.38 8.99 -7.89
N VAL A 64 -23.25 7.79 -7.30
CA VAL A 64 -24.38 7.08 -6.68
C VAL A 64 -24.93 7.85 -5.47
N GLU A 65 -24.05 8.37 -4.61
CA GLU A 65 -24.48 9.18 -3.46
C GLU A 65 -25.12 10.49 -3.90
N ALA A 66 -24.57 11.19 -4.90
CA ALA A 66 -25.16 12.41 -5.45
C ALA A 66 -26.52 12.13 -6.10
N TYR A 67 -26.65 11.02 -6.81
CA TYR A 67 -27.92 10.56 -7.38
C TYR A 67 -28.97 10.34 -6.29
N ALA A 68 -28.60 9.61 -5.23
CA ALA A 68 -29.49 9.34 -4.10
C ALA A 68 -29.91 10.65 -3.41
N ARG A 69 -28.96 11.58 -3.16
CA ARG A 69 -29.26 12.90 -2.59
C ARG A 69 -30.21 13.71 -3.48
N ALA A 70 -29.98 13.74 -4.79
CA ALA A 70 -30.84 14.46 -5.74
C ALA A 70 -32.26 13.89 -5.80
N CYS A 71 -32.41 12.57 -5.67
CA CYS A 71 -33.71 11.89 -5.60
C CYS A 71 -34.31 11.85 -4.19
N ARG A 72 -33.67 12.48 -3.19
CA ARG A 72 -34.05 12.39 -1.75
C ARG A 72 -34.16 10.95 -1.22
N ALA A 73 -33.41 10.03 -1.82
CA ALA A 73 -33.35 8.62 -1.46
C ALA A 73 -32.29 8.36 -0.37
N PRO A 74 -32.44 7.29 0.43
CA PRO A 74 -31.50 6.98 1.51
C PRO A 74 -30.10 6.62 0.97
N VAL A 75 -29.12 7.49 1.23
CA VAL A 75 -27.73 7.33 0.77
C VAL A 75 -27.10 6.02 1.24
N LYS A 76 -27.39 5.60 2.48
CA LYS A 76 -26.90 4.31 3.02
C LYS A 76 -27.38 3.10 2.22
N GLN A 77 -28.61 3.14 1.70
CA GLN A 77 -29.14 2.05 0.88
C GLN A 77 -28.46 2.04 -0.50
N ALA A 78 -28.26 3.21 -1.08
CA ALA A 78 -27.51 3.37 -2.33
C ALA A 78 -26.06 2.83 -2.20
N GLN A 79 -25.40 3.13 -1.08
CA GLN A 79 -24.07 2.62 -0.74
C GLN A 79 -24.06 1.09 -0.66
N ARG A 80 -25.08 0.47 -0.03
CA ARG A 80 -25.21 -1.00 0.07
C ARG A 80 -25.34 -1.67 -1.30
N HIS A 81 -26.22 -1.18 -2.17
CA HIS A 81 -26.36 -1.73 -3.54
C HIS A 81 -25.07 -1.56 -4.34
N TRP A 82 -24.41 -0.40 -4.21
CA TRP A 82 -23.13 -0.16 -4.87
C TRP A 82 -22.02 -1.10 -4.38
N GLN A 83 -21.97 -1.33 -3.07
CA GLN A 83 -21.03 -2.24 -2.41
C GLN A 83 -21.24 -3.68 -2.89
N ALA A 84 -22.48 -4.17 -2.94
CA ALA A 84 -22.79 -5.50 -3.47
C ALA A 84 -22.33 -5.67 -4.94
N ALA A 85 -22.61 -4.69 -5.80
CA ALA A 85 -22.18 -4.71 -7.20
C ALA A 85 -20.66 -4.77 -7.36
N ARG A 86 -19.92 -4.01 -6.54
CA ARG A 86 -18.45 -4.02 -6.52
C ARG A 86 -17.88 -5.32 -5.98
N THR A 87 -18.38 -5.81 -4.85
CA THR A 87 -17.94 -7.06 -4.23
C THR A 87 -18.11 -8.22 -5.21
N TYR A 88 -19.23 -8.31 -5.90
CA TYR A 88 -19.44 -9.33 -6.93
C TYR A 88 -18.40 -9.25 -8.06
N ALA A 89 -18.18 -8.06 -8.61
CA ALA A 89 -17.20 -7.86 -9.67
C ALA A 89 -15.75 -8.13 -9.23
N ALA A 90 -15.44 -7.97 -7.94
CA ALA A 90 -14.14 -8.28 -7.36
C ALA A 90 -13.98 -9.78 -7.09
N ASN A 91 -15.02 -10.44 -6.60
CA ASN A 91 -15.04 -11.89 -6.38
C ASN A 91 -14.92 -12.66 -7.70
N GLN A 92 -15.49 -12.15 -8.80
CA GLN A 92 -15.31 -12.73 -10.14
C GLN A 92 -13.85 -12.66 -10.64
N ARG A 93 -13.06 -11.69 -10.15
CA ARG A 93 -11.66 -11.49 -10.52
C ARG A 93 -10.67 -12.20 -9.60
N THR A 94 -11.12 -12.59 -8.41
CA THR A 94 -10.30 -13.27 -7.42
C THR A 94 -10.55 -14.77 -7.59
N PRO A 95 -9.54 -15.61 -7.85
CA PRO A 95 -9.77 -17.04 -7.94
C PRO A 95 -10.47 -17.52 -6.67
N ALA A 96 -11.58 -18.23 -6.87
CA ALA A 96 -12.47 -18.65 -5.81
C ALA A 96 -11.67 -19.31 -4.67
N ARG A 97 -11.89 -18.82 -3.44
CA ARG A 97 -11.58 -19.55 -2.21
C ARG A 97 -10.09 -19.67 -1.85
N ALA A 98 -9.34 -18.56 -1.88
CA ALA A 98 -8.24 -18.46 -0.93
C ALA A 98 -8.84 -18.55 0.48
N GLU A 99 -8.55 -19.62 1.23
CA GLU A 99 -8.99 -19.77 2.62
C GLU A 99 -8.70 -18.47 3.36
N VAL A 100 -9.75 -17.79 3.81
CA VAL A 100 -9.59 -16.58 4.61
C VAL A 100 -9.04 -17.03 5.94
N PRO A 101 -7.79 -16.69 6.27
CA PRO A 101 -7.21 -17.14 7.53
C PRO A 101 -8.00 -16.49 8.67
N ARG A 102 -8.48 -17.30 9.61
CA ARG A 102 -9.07 -16.80 10.85
C ARG A 102 -8.07 -15.86 11.51
N LEU A 103 -8.52 -14.67 11.93
CA LEU A 103 -7.64 -13.64 12.48
C LEU A 103 -6.79 -14.15 13.65
N ASP A 104 -7.32 -15.07 14.45
CA ASP A 104 -6.61 -15.71 15.56
C ASP A 104 -5.38 -16.52 15.10
N HIS A 105 -5.38 -17.01 13.86
CA HIS A 105 -4.34 -17.84 13.27
C HIS A 105 -3.45 -17.07 12.28
N VAL A 106 -3.56 -15.75 12.22
CA VAL A 106 -2.69 -14.90 11.42
C VAL A 106 -1.38 -14.66 12.16
N TYR A 107 -0.29 -15.23 11.62
CA TYR A 107 1.08 -15.10 12.14
C TYR A 107 2.06 -14.55 11.11
N THR A 108 1.75 -14.66 9.82
CA THR A 108 2.64 -14.22 8.74
C THR A 108 2.09 -13.01 8.00
N ARG A 109 2.99 -12.26 7.34
CA ARG A 109 2.63 -11.11 6.49
C ARG A 109 1.59 -11.47 5.43
N THR A 110 1.80 -12.57 4.72
CA THR A 110 0.91 -12.99 3.64
C THR A 110 -0.47 -13.39 4.18
N GLN A 111 -0.56 -14.03 5.36
CA GLN A 111 -1.84 -14.31 6.00
C GLN A 111 -2.59 -13.03 6.39
N LEU A 112 -1.86 -12.04 6.93
CA LEU A 112 -2.45 -10.75 7.30
C LEU A 112 -2.95 -10.00 6.06
N ASN A 113 -2.14 -9.92 5.01
CA ASN A 113 -2.53 -9.26 3.76
C ASN A 113 -3.72 -9.96 3.10
N LYS A 114 -3.79 -11.30 3.10
CA LYS A 114 -4.96 -12.04 2.62
C LYS A 114 -6.22 -11.73 3.43
N ALA A 115 -6.11 -11.65 4.77
CA ALA A 115 -7.23 -11.25 5.60
C ALA A 115 -7.67 -9.81 5.29
N LEU A 116 -6.73 -8.87 5.14
CA LEU A 116 -7.02 -7.47 4.80
C LEU A 116 -7.64 -7.32 3.40
N GLN A 117 -7.15 -8.08 2.43
CA GLN A 117 -7.75 -8.18 1.10
C GLN A 117 -9.18 -8.69 1.19
N HIS A 118 -9.42 -9.76 1.96
CA HIS A 118 -10.77 -10.26 2.16
C HIS A 118 -11.67 -9.18 2.78
N LEU A 119 -11.22 -8.51 3.84
CA LEU A 119 -11.96 -7.41 4.46
C LEU A 119 -12.26 -6.28 3.45
N TYR A 120 -11.27 -5.88 2.64
CA TYR A 120 -11.45 -4.89 1.58
C TYR A 120 -12.53 -5.27 0.57
N TYR A 121 -12.55 -6.53 0.13
CA TYR A 121 -13.55 -7.00 -0.83
C TYR A 121 -14.93 -7.16 -0.20
N THR A 122 -15.01 -7.62 1.04
CA THR A 122 -16.27 -7.67 1.81
C THR A 122 -16.81 -6.27 2.10
N SER A 123 -15.93 -5.28 2.31
CA SER A 123 -16.30 -3.88 2.53
C SER A 123 -16.64 -3.12 1.23
N GLY A 124 -16.85 -3.82 0.11
CA GLY A 124 -17.27 -3.21 -1.17
C GLY A 124 -16.16 -2.81 -2.11
N ALA A 125 -14.93 -3.24 -1.84
CA ALA A 125 -13.76 -2.96 -2.68
C ALA A 125 -13.67 -1.48 -3.06
N MET A 126 -13.74 -0.58 -2.09
CA MET A 126 -13.79 0.86 -2.33
C MET A 126 -12.55 1.33 -3.10
N PRO A 127 -12.66 2.10 -4.20
CA PRO A 127 -11.49 2.49 -4.96
C PRO A 127 -10.49 3.23 -4.04
N VAL A 128 -9.22 2.86 -4.14
CA VAL A 128 -8.18 3.18 -3.15
C VAL A 128 -8.03 4.69 -2.90
N ASN A 129 -8.24 5.51 -3.93
CA ASN A 129 -8.24 6.97 -3.82
C ASN A 129 -9.41 7.53 -2.99
N GLU A 130 -10.59 6.91 -3.07
CA GLU A 130 -11.72 7.27 -2.23
C GLU A 130 -11.50 6.78 -0.80
N MET A 131 -10.78 5.66 -0.63
CA MET A 131 -10.39 5.16 0.69
C MET A 131 -9.38 6.09 1.38
N GLU A 132 -8.34 6.54 0.67
CA GLU A 132 -7.36 7.53 1.15
C GLU A 132 -8.06 8.81 1.61
N ARG A 133 -9.02 9.31 0.82
CA ARG A 133 -9.79 10.51 1.19
C ARG A 133 -10.66 10.30 2.44
N ARG A 134 -11.25 9.12 2.61
CA ARG A 134 -12.10 8.82 3.77
C ARG A 134 -11.29 8.56 5.04
N ALA A 135 -10.04 8.14 4.90
CA ALA A 135 -9.15 7.85 6.01
C ALA A 135 -8.78 9.10 6.81
N GLY A 136 -8.55 10.24 6.13
CA GLY A 136 -8.15 11.49 6.79
C GLY A 136 -7.29 12.36 5.88
N ALA A 137 -6.58 13.34 6.46
CA ALA A 137 -5.66 14.20 5.71
C ALA A 137 -4.54 13.38 5.05
N HIS A 138 -4.00 13.89 3.93
CA HIS A 138 -2.97 13.25 3.13
C HIS A 138 -1.83 12.67 3.99
N GLY A 139 -1.75 11.34 4.10
CA GLY A 139 -0.69 10.64 4.83
C GLY A 139 -1.14 9.52 5.78
N GLU A 140 -2.39 9.54 6.26
CA GLU A 140 -2.88 8.49 7.17
C GLU A 140 -3.02 7.13 6.48
N LEU A 141 -3.39 7.15 5.20
CA LEU A 141 -3.47 5.95 4.38
C LEU A 141 -3.10 6.25 2.92
N PRO A 142 -1.80 6.29 2.58
CA PRO A 142 -1.36 6.56 1.22
C PRO A 142 -1.89 5.49 0.26
N HIS A 143 -2.43 5.90 -0.89
CA HIS A 143 -2.95 4.95 -1.89
C HIS A 143 -1.89 3.94 -2.34
N SER A 144 -0.62 4.35 -2.40
CA SER A 144 0.51 3.50 -2.78
C SER A 144 0.75 2.37 -1.77
N SER A 145 0.63 2.64 -0.46
CA SER A 145 0.75 1.64 0.61
C SER A 145 -0.35 0.58 0.51
N VAL A 146 -1.58 1.03 0.26
CA VAL A 146 -2.72 0.12 0.07
C VAL A 146 -2.54 -0.74 -1.17
N LEU A 147 -2.17 -0.16 -2.31
CA LEU A 147 -1.98 -0.92 -3.55
C LEU A 147 -0.89 -1.97 -3.40
N ARG A 148 0.23 -1.64 -2.74
CA ARG A 148 1.30 -2.59 -2.43
C ARG A 148 0.86 -3.67 -1.45
N MET A 149 0.01 -3.35 -0.47
CA MET A 149 -0.58 -4.35 0.43
C MET A 149 -1.55 -5.28 -0.32
N LEU A 150 -2.39 -4.74 -1.22
CA LEU A 150 -3.30 -5.53 -2.07
C LEU A 150 -2.52 -6.45 -3.01
N ALA A 151 -1.31 -6.06 -3.41
CA ALA A 151 -0.39 -6.89 -4.20
C ALA A 151 0.44 -7.88 -3.35
N ASP A 152 0.18 -7.99 -2.05
CA ASP A 152 0.99 -8.76 -1.08
C ASP A 152 2.49 -8.44 -1.13
N GLN A 153 2.86 -7.16 -1.33
CA GLN A 153 4.25 -6.69 -1.40
C GLN A 153 4.71 -6.04 -0.09
N THR A 154 3.84 -5.28 0.57
CA THR A 154 4.17 -4.57 1.82
C THR A 154 3.21 -4.95 2.94
N MET A 155 3.64 -4.71 4.19
CA MET A 155 2.78 -4.72 5.37
C MET A 155 2.41 -3.28 5.69
N LEU A 156 1.15 -3.02 6.07
CA LEU A 156 0.75 -1.70 6.53
C LEU A 156 1.34 -1.40 7.91
N GLU A 157 1.73 -0.16 8.15
CA GLU A 157 2.09 0.32 9.49
C GLU A 157 0.85 0.38 10.39
N TYR A 158 1.04 0.43 11.72
CA TYR A 158 -0.09 0.41 12.65
C TYR A 158 -1.07 1.57 12.41
N ALA A 159 -0.57 2.80 12.19
CA ALA A 159 -1.41 3.95 11.87
C ALA A 159 -2.25 3.71 10.59
N GLN A 160 -1.61 3.22 9.52
CA GLN A 160 -2.26 2.89 8.26
C GLN A 160 -3.31 1.78 8.42
N LEU A 161 -3.01 0.75 9.22
CA LEU A 161 -3.97 -0.31 9.54
C LEU A 161 -5.19 0.27 10.24
N THR A 162 -5.00 1.12 11.26
CA THR A 162 -6.13 1.71 11.99
C THR A 162 -7.01 2.57 11.09
N ALA A 163 -6.41 3.37 10.21
CA ALA A 163 -7.14 4.17 9.23
C ALA A 163 -7.91 3.27 8.24
N PHE A 164 -7.28 2.20 7.74
CA PHE A 164 -7.91 1.24 6.85
C PHE A 164 -9.13 0.56 7.50
N LEU A 165 -8.99 0.08 8.74
CA LEU A 165 -10.08 -0.57 9.48
C LEU A 165 -11.27 0.37 9.70
N ARG A 166 -11.00 1.63 10.08
CA ARG A 166 -12.04 2.66 10.22
C ARG A 166 -12.81 2.89 8.92
N VAL A 167 -12.12 2.99 7.78
CA VAL A 167 -12.78 3.18 6.47
C VAL A 167 -13.57 1.95 6.04
N CYS A 168 -13.10 0.75 6.39
CA CYS A 168 -13.83 -0.51 6.18
C CYS A 168 -15.00 -0.70 7.16
N GLY A 169 -15.23 0.23 8.11
CA GLY A 169 -16.35 0.20 9.06
C GLY A 169 -16.09 -0.64 10.32
N VAL A 170 -14.84 -1.01 10.59
CA VAL A 170 -14.41 -1.63 11.84
C VAL A 170 -13.90 -0.51 12.74
N THR A 171 -14.76 0.06 13.58
CA THR A 171 -14.44 1.27 14.36
C THR A 171 -13.91 0.96 15.75
N ASP A 172 -14.41 -0.10 16.40
CA ASP A 172 -14.15 -0.38 17.82
C ASP A 172 -14.73 -1.75 18.25
N GLY A 173 -14.14 -2.38 19.27
CA GLY A 173 -14.62 -3.63 19.89
C GLY A 173 -13.69 -4.84 19.75
N VAL A 174 -14.25 -6.04 19.93
CA VAL A 174 -13.49 -7.31 19.94
C VAL A 174 -12.80 -7.58 18.59
N GLU A 175 -13.46 -7.23 17.48
CA GLU A 175 -12.89 -7.36 16.14
C GLU A 175 -11.67 -6.46 15.94
N TRP A 176 -11.71 -5.23 16.45
CA TRP A 176 -10.57 -4.32 16.40
C TRP A 176 -9.35 -4.90 17.13
N GLU A 177 -9.55 -5.45 18.32
CA GLU A 177 -8.47 -6.06 19.10
C GLU A 177 -7.92 -7.33 18.43
N ARG A 178 -8.78 -8.12 17.76
CA ARG A 178 -8.35 -9.27 16.94
C ARG A 178 -7.41 -8.84 15.81
N TRP A 179 -7.76 -7.78 15.08
CA TRP A 179 -6.92 -7.20 14.05
C TRP A 179 -5.59 -6.67 14.59
N ARG A 180 -5.64 -5.95 15.71
CA ARG A 180 -4.44 -5.43 16.39
C ARG A 180 -3.50 -6.56 16.81
N ARG A 181 -4.01 -7.63 17.41
CA ARG A 181 -3.19 -8.79 17.83
C ARG A 181 -2.63 -9.55 16.64
N ALA A 182 -3.41 -9.75 15.57
CA ALA A 182 -2.93 -10.36 14.33
C ALA A 182 -1.78 -9.56 13.72
N TRP A 183 -1.92 -8.24 13.67
CA TRP A 183 -0.86 -7.35 13.18
C TRP A 183 0.39 -7.43 14.05
N GLN A 184 0.26 -7.37 15.39
CA GLN A 184 1.40 -7.47 16.30
C GLN A 184 2.20 -8.77 16.13
N ARG A 185 1.51 -9.91 15.94
CA ARG A 185 2.16 -11.20 15.68
C ARG A 185 2.93 -11.21 14.37
N ALA A 186 2.29 -10.75 13.29
CA ALA A 186 2.89 -10.69 11.97
C ALA A 186 4.09 -9.72 11.93
N TRP A 187 3.99 -8.57 12.63
CA TRP A 187 5.05 -7.59 12.74
C TRP A 187 6.27 -8.15 13.49
N LYS A 188 6.07 -8.74 14.67
CA LYS A 188 7.15 -9.37 15.44
C LYS A 188 7.88 -10.42 14.61
N ARG A 189 7.15 -11.26 13.88
CA ARG A 189 7.75 -12.28 13.00
C ARG A 189 8.61 -11.66 11.89
N GLN A 190 8.12 -10.60 11.24
CA GLN A 190 8.84 -9.92 10.19
C GLN A 190 10.12 -9.24 10.71
N GLU A 191 10.07 -8.60 11.89
CA GLU A 191 11.24 -7.98 12.51
C GLU A 191 12.32 -9.02 12.86
N MET A 192 11.91 -10.17 13.40
CA MET A 192 12.83 -11.30 13.67
C MET A 192 13.46 -11.84 12.38
N GLU A 193 12.69 -11.98 11.29
CA GLU A 193 13.19 -12.42 9.99
C GLU A 193 14.17 -11.39 9.37
N LYS A 194 13.88 -10.09 9.48
CA LYS A 194 14.80 -9.03 9.04
C LYS A 194 16.11 -9.07 9.84
N MET A 195 16.03 -9.22 11.15
CA MET A 195 17.20 -9.25 12.04
C MET A 195 18.07 -10.49 11.77
N GLY A 196 17.45 -11.67 11.67
CA GLY A 196 18.14 -12.91 11.26
C GLY A 196 18.80 -12.78 9.88
N GLY A 197 18.10 -12.17 8.91
CA GLY A 197 18.65 -11.90 7.58
C GLY A 197 19.79 -10.89 7.55
N ARG A 198 19.83 -9.92 8.47
CA ARG A 198 20.96 -8.99 8.64
C ARG A 198 22.17 -9.72 9.22
N LEU A 199 21.96 -10.52 10.27
CA LEU A 199 23.02 -11.34 10.87
C LEU A 199 23.60 -12.34 9.87
N ALA A 200 22.76 -13.04 9.11
CA ALA A 200 23.20 -13.96 8.06
C ALA A 200 24.02 -13.27 6.96
N ARG A 201 23.64 -12.05 6.54
CA ARG A 201 24.42 -11.25 5.57
C ARG A 201 25.77 -10.81 6.13
N ARG A 202 25.83 -10.47 7.42
CA ARG A 202 27.07 -10.11 8.11
C ARG A 202 28.02 -11.30 8.25
N HIS A 203 27.49 -12.48 8.57
CA HIS A 203 28.28 -13.71 8.57
C HIS A 203 28.79 -14.08 7.17
N LYS A 204 27.97 -13.95 6.12
CA LYS A 204 28.39 -14.23 4.73
C LYS A 204 29.45 -13.25 4.20
N SER A 205 29.42 -11.99 4.61
CA SER A 205 30.46 -11.02 4.25
C SER A 205 31.77 -11.29 4.99
N SER A 206 31.70 -11.70 6.26
CA SER A 206 32.86 -12.14 7.03
C SER A 206 33.51 -13.40 6.45
N THR A 207 32.73 -14.42 6.06
CA THR A 207 33.29 -15.64 5.47
C THR A 207 33.85 -15.40 4.06
N ARG A 208 33.24 -14.50 3.28
CA ARG A 208 33.79 -14.08 1.98
C ARG A 208 35.08 -13.28 2.12
N SER A 209 35.19 -12.43 3.14
CA SER A 209 36.44 -11.71 3.46
C SER A 209 37.53 -12.67 3.91
N GLN A 210 37.21 -13.66 4.76
CA GLN A 210 38.18 -14.67 5.21
C GLN A 210 38.66 -15.59 4.07
N ARG A 211 37.80 -15.87 3.09
CA ARG A 211 38.19 -16.63 1.89
C ARG A 211 39.14 -15.83 0.99
N SER A 212 38.86 -14.53 0.82
CA SER A 212 39.74 -13.62 0.05
C SER A 212 41.11 -13.40 0.70
N THR A 213 41.20 -13.38 2.04
CA THR A 213 42.48 -13.32 2.75
C THR A 213 43.25 -14.64 2.70
N ARG A 214 42.56 -15.77 2.49
CA ARG A 214 43.18 -17.08 2.35
C ARG A 214 43.74 -17.29 0.95
N ASP A 215 43.01 -16.90 -0.10
CA ASP A 215 43.51 -16.94 -1.49
C ASP A 215 44.73 -16.02 -1.68
N THR A 216 44.75 -14.84 -1.04
CA THR A 216 45.92 -13.94 -1.08
C THR A 216 47.14 -14.50 -0.33
N ASN A 217 46.94 -15.28 0.75
CA ASN A 217 48.04 -15.97 1.44
C ASN A 217 48.51 -17.25 0.73
N GLU A 218 47.63 -17.98 0.02
CA GLU A 218 48.04 -19.10 -0.84
C GLU A 218 48.85 -18.61 -2.05
N THR A 219 48.47 -17.47 -2.63
CA THR A 219 49.26 -16.85 -3.72
C THR A 219 50.62 -16.31 -3.24
N ALA A 220 50.77 -15.95 -1.95
CA ALA A 220 52.05 -15.54 -1.37
C ALA A 220 52.92 -16.73 -0.92
N ALA A 221 52.30 -17.86 -0.56
CA ALA A 221 53.02 -19.09 -0.20
C ALA A 221 53.62 -19.80 -1.44
N ASP A 222 53.00 -19.70 -2.61
CA ASP A 222 53.56 -20.21 -3.87
C ASP A 222 54.70 -19.35 -4.44
N VAL A 223 54.93 -18.14 -3.91
CA VAL A 223 56.08 -17.28 -4.30
C VAL A 223 57.31 -17.54 -3.41
N TYR A 224 57.19 -18.33 -2.34
CA TYR A 224 58.29 -18.63 -1.42
C TYR A 224 58.86 -20.05 -1.53
N SER A 225 58.38 -20.87 -2.48
CA SER A 225 58.87 -22.24 -2.71
C SER A 225 59.80 -22.39 -3.92
N ASP A 226 60.13 -21.29 -4.62
CA ASP A 226 60.94 -21.32 -5.85
C ASP A 226 62.16 -20.37 -5.79
N PHE A 227 62.91 -20.39 -4.68
CA PHE A 227 64.18 -19.68 -4.57
C PHE A 227 65.26 -20.53 -3.88
N ASP A 228 65.61 -21.66 -4.51
CA ASP A 228 66.84 -22.40 -4.21
C ASP A 228 67.57 -22.78 -5.50
N ARG A 229 68.12 -21.76 -6.18
CA ARG A 229 69.25 -21.83 -7.13
C ARG A 229 69.73 -20.41 -7.45
N GLY A 230 70.87 -20.00 -6.88
CA GLY A 230 71.53 -18.72 -7.20
C GLY A 230 72.05 -18.64 -8.64
N PRO A 231 72.53 -17.46 -9.10
CA PRO A 231 73.76 -16.90 -8.53
C PRO A 231 73.80 -15.37 -8.32
N ARG A 232 74.76 -15.01 -7.45
CA ARG A 232 75.40 -13.71 -7.16
C ARG A 232 75.21 -12.63 -8.23
N PHE A 233 74.76 -11.43 -7.81
CA PHE A 233 75.24 -10.13 -8.34
C PHE A 233 74.95 -8.99 -7.36
N ASP A 234 75.77 -7.95 -7.48
CA ASP A 234 76.18 -6.96 -6.47
C ASP A 234 75.10 -5.97 -5.99
N PHE A 235 75.24 -5.58 -4.72
CA PHE A 235 74.69 -4.34 -4.17
C PHE A 235 75.42 -3.12 -4.76
N PRO A 236 74.71 -2.01 -5.01
CA PRO A 236 75.08 -0.82 -4.24
C PRO A 236 73.88 0.02 -3.72
N LEU A 237 74.06 0.46 -2.47
CA LEU A 237 73.77 1.79 -1.90
C LEU A 237 72.83 2.77 -2.64
N TYR A 238 71.81 3.27 -1.93
CA TYR A 238 71.47 4.71 -1.71
C TYR A 238 70.25 4.76 -0.75
N VAL A 239 70.37 5.13 0.53
CA VAL A 239 70.44 6.48 1.13
C VAL A 239 69.31 7.43 0.70
N ALA A 240 68.34 7.56 1.60
CA ALA A 240 67.71 8.77 2.16
C ALA A 240 67.01 9.84 1.28
N LEU A 241 65.78 10.18 1.68
CA LEU A 241 65.30 11.50 2.18
C LEU A 241 63.77 11.62 1.91
N ALA A 242 62.92 11.60 2.93
CA ALA A 242 62.44 12.73 3.76
C ALA A 242 61.35 13.62 3.10
N GLY A 243 60.23 13.79 3.81
CA GLY A 243 59.17 14.76 3.50
C GLY A 243 57.84 14.39 4.17
N ARG A 244 57.68 14.61 5.50
CA ARG A 244 57.20 15.83 6.17
C ARG A 244 55.66 15.91 6.26
N LEU A 245 55.15 15.67 7.48
CA LEU A 245 53.79 16.00 7.98
C LEU A 245 53.58 17.54 7.95
N PRO A 246 52.34 18.04 8.13
CA PRO A 246 51.94 18.36 9.51
C PRO A 246 50.47 18.10 9.86
N HIS A 247 50.33 17.98 11.17
CA HIS A 247 49.17 17.93 12.05
C HIS A 247 48.65 19.37 12.30
N SER A 248 47.34 19.58 12.42
CA SER A 248 46.80 20.62 13.32
C SER A 248 45.33 20.38 13.66
N SER A 249 45.09 20.09 14.95
CA SER A 249 43.85 20.33 15.68
C SER A 249 43.99 21.69 16.37
N ASP A 250 42.93 22.52 16.38
CA ASP A 250 42.30 23.04 17.61
C ASP A 250 41.39 24.25 17.39
N ARG A 251 40.23 24.19 18.07
CA ARG A 251 39.44 25.27 18.76
C ARG A 251 38.91 26.45 17.94
N GLU A 252 37.73 27.04 18.14
CA GLU A 252 36.72 27.09 19.23
C GLU A 252 35.40 27.69 18.67
N PRO A 253 34.28 27.73 19.44
CA PRO A 253 32.96 28.22 19.02
C PRO A 253 32.59 29.63 19.53
N ALA A 254 31.71 30.35 18.82
CA ALA A 254 30.97 31.54 19.29
C ALA A 254 29.69 31.68 18.42
N ALA A 255 28.48 31.55 18.95
CA ALA A 255 27.67 32.56 19.69
C ALA A 255 26.74 33.41 18.79
N VAL A 256 25.44 33.16 18.95
CA VAL A 256 24.29 34.11 19.09
C VAL A 256 24.19 35.37 18.21
N ALA A 257 23.15 35.41 17.37
CA ALA A 257 22.24 36.54 17.09
C ALA A 257 21.02 35.96 16.31
N ALA A 258 19.76 35.96 16.75
CA ALA A 258 18.87 37.03 17.19
C ALA A 258 18.60 38.11 16.11
N THR A 259 17.58 37.89 15.28
CA THR A 259 16.78 38.98 14.70
C THR A 259 15.35 38.51 14.38
N ASP A 260 14.40 39.01 15.16
CA ASP A 260 13.01 39.26 14.78
C ASP A 260 12.91 39.99 13.43
N TRP A 261 11.92 39.64 12.61
CA TRP A 261 11.15 40.62 11.83
C TRP A 261 9.70 40.14 11.67
N VAL A 262 8.83 41.11 11.92
CA VAL A 262 7.36 41.17 11.87
C VAL A 262 6.78 40.76 10.52
#